data_AF-A0AB37GGD3-F1
#
_entry.id   AF-A0AB37GGD3-F1
#
_cell.length_a   1.000
_cell.length_b   1.000
_cell.length_c   1.000
_cell.angle_alpha   90.00
_cell.angle_beta   90.00
_cell.angle_gamma   90.00
#
_symmetry.space_group_name_H-M   'P 1'
#
loop_
_entity.id
_entity.type
_entity.pdbx_description
1 polymer ?
#
loop_
_entity_poly.entity_id
_entity_poly.type
_entity_poly.pdbx_seq_one_letter_code
_entity_poly.pdbx_strand_id
1 'polypeptide(L)'
;MEDTPRFYNDPILSKKRKGSIDDPYQLYNETQVIYNGKAQLTEVPNREMRVEVSGDGKLWKEIEDGELQDDYFKVDYLNGVVFFNASNEGKSLQFKYSGEGAYYFPGSRIWTERDGNEVTETLDSLTERARKATEESEKATEESKEITKWTRATTSDYENVVENTRKIYLPMVYTYKDLLDTYPNPQIGWTVTIRETGIEYRWDGFDWINISISDKFDGYNVVSSYVEPYNIRTVWLRTNTSPSKKRVKPSKDAPETNLIWIRKE
;
A
#
# COMPACT_ATOMS: atom_id res chain seq x y z
N MET A 1 -37.24 -11.62 -7.54
CA MET A 1 -37.34 -13.00 -8.06
C MET A 1 -36.28 -13.13 -9.14
N GLU A 2 -35.03 -13.33 -8.72
CA GLU A 2 -33.90 -13.44 -9.64
C GLU A 2 -33.55 -14.93 -9.84
N ASP A 3 -33.67 -15.36 -11.09
CA ASP A 3 -32.89 -16.40 -11.76
C ASP A 3 -32.85 -17.84 -11.22
N THR A 4 -33.95 -18.34 -10.66
CA THR A 4 -34.14 -19.78 -10.39
C THR A 4 -33.96 -20.74 -11.58
N PRO A 5 -34.15 -20.38 -12.88
CA PRO A 5 -34.00 -21.34 -13.98
C PRO A 5 -32.55 -21.80 -14.26
N ARG A 6 -31.51 -21.09 -13.77
CA ARG A 6 -30.12 -21.45 -14.05
C ARG A 6 -29.61 -22.63 -13.23
N PHE A 7 -30.13 -22.86 -12.03
CA PHE A 7 -29.60 -23.89 -11.12
C PHE A 7 -29.91 -25.34 -11.54
N TYR A 8 -30.91 -25.56 -12.39
CA TYR A 8 -31.45 -26.91 -12.62
C TYR A 8 -30.97 -27.61 -13.90
N ASN A 9 -30.24 -26.92 -14.78
CA ASN A 9 -29.95 -27.42 -16.13
C ASN A 9 -28.55 -28.03 -16.34
N ASP A 10 -27.64 -27.94 -15.37
CA ASP A 10 -26.32 -28.54 -15.54
C ASP A 10 -26.37 -30.05 -15.29
N PRO A 11 -26.00 -30.91 -16.26
CA PRO A 11 -26.05 -32.35 -16.07
C PRO A 11 -24.86 -32.85 -15.24
N ILE A 12 -25.06 -33.96 -14.52
CA ILE A 12 -23.93 -34.74 -13.99
C ILE A 12 -23.27 -35.44 -15.18
N LEU A 13 -21.97 -35.26 -15.35
CA LEU A 13 -21.21 -35.92 -16.41
C LEU A 13 -20.57 -37.18 -15.85
N SER A 14 -20.90 -38.34 -16.43
CA SER A 14 -20.27 -39.61 -16.12
C SER A 14 -19.37 -40.01 -17.27
N LYS A 15 -18.06 -40.04 -17.05
CA LYS A 15 -17.11 -40.60 -18.01
C LYS A 15 -16.71 -41.98 -17.52
N LYS A 16 -17.19 -43.04 -18.19
CA LYS A 16 -16.82 -44.42 -17.87
C LYS A 16 -16.08 -45.09 -19.03
N ARG A 17 -14.94 -45.71 -18.73
CA ARG A 17 -14.11 -46.46 -19.67
C ARG A 17 -14.57 -47.91 -19.74
N LYS A 18 -14.52 -48.50 -20.93
CA LYS A 18 -14.94 -49.90 -21.15
C LYS A 18 -13.84 -50.92 -20.87
N GLY A 19 -12.58 -50.51 -20.84
CA GLY A 19 -11.45 -51.43 -20.73
C GLY A 19 -11.18 -52.23 -22.01
N SER A 20 -11.72 -51.78 -23.15
CA SER A 20 -11.45 -52.39 -24.47
C SER A 20 -10.17 -51.80 -25.09
N ILE A 21 -9.72 -52.38 -26.21
CA ILE A 21 -8.57 -51.85 -26.97
C ILE A 21 -8.80 -50.39 -27.40
N ASP A 22 -10.04 -50.04 -27.77
CA ASP A 22 -10.40 -48.69 -28.24
C ASP A 22 -10.69 -47.70 -27.09
N ASP A 23 -10.99 -48.19 -25.88
CA ASP A 23 -11.28 -47.38 -24.69
C ASP A 23 -10.69 -48.05 -23.43
N PRO A 24 -9.34 -48.08 -23.32
CA PRO A 24 -8.66 -48.83 -22.27
C PRO A 24 -8.78 -48.15 -20.91
N TYR A 25 -8.65 -48.95 -19.85
CA TYR A 25 -8.45 -48.41 -18.52
C TYR A 25 -7.15 -47.62 -18.45
N GLN A 26 -7.14 -46.56 -17.66
CA GLN A 26 -5.96 -45.74 -17.48
C GLN A 26 -5.20 -46.21 -16.24
N LEU A 27 -3.93 -46.58 -16.38
CA LEU A 27 -3.10 -46.88 -15.22
C LEU A 27 -2.71 -45.57 -14.53
N TYR A 28 -2.99 -45.50 -13.23
CA TYR A 28 -2.59 -44.40 -12.35
C TYR A 28 -1.48 -44.85 -11.41
N ASN A 29 -0.57 -43.92 -11.15
CA ASN A 29 0.40 -43.99 -10.08
C ASN A 29 0.50 -42.59 -9.47
N GLU A 30 -0.31 -42.33 -8.44
CA GLU A 30 -0.48 -41.00 -7.85
C GLU A 30 -0.17 -41.02 -6.36
N THR A 31 0.13 -39.85 -5.80
CA THR A 31 0.31 -39.66 -4.37
C THR A 31 -0.88 -38.87 -3.84
N GLN A 32 -1.56 -39.40 -2.82
CA GLN A 32 -2.68 -38.73 -2.18
C GLN A 32 -2.43 -38.62 -0.67
N VAL A 33 -2.88 -37.51 -0.10
CA VAL A 33 -2.82 -37.27 1.34
C VAL A 33 -4.10 -37.77 1.98
N ILE A 34 -3.98 -38.47 3.10
CA ILE A 34 -5.13 -38.86 3.91
C ILE A 34 -5.64 -37.61 4.64
N TYR A 35 -6.87 -37.21 4.32
CA TYR A 35 -7.56 -36.11 4.96
C TYR A 35 -8.94 -36.55 5.44
N ASN A 36 -9.22 -36.32 6.72
CA ASN A 36 -10.42 -36.77 7.42
C ASN A 36 -10.66 -38.29 7.24
N GLY A 37 -9.59 -39.08 7.41
CA GLY A 37 -9.58 -40.54 7.24
C GLY A 37 -9.79 -41.02 5.81
N LYS A 38 -9.67 -40.16 4.81
CA LYS A 38 -9.96 -40.49 3.39
C LYS A 38 -8.85 -40.00 2.46
N ALA A 39 -8.57 -40.78 1.42
CA ALA A 39 -7.84 -40.34 0.25
C ALA A 39 -8.76 -40.41 -0.97
N GLN A 40 -8.93 -39.30 -1.68
CA GLN A 40 -9.72 -39.24 -2.90
C GLN A 40 -8.82 -39.58 -4.09
N LEU A 41 -9.18 -40.62 -4.84
CA LEU A 41 -8.49 -40.98 -6.08
C LEU A 41 -8.98 -40.11 -7.24
N THR A 42 -8.12 -39.92 -8.24
CA THR A 42 -8.42 -39.13 -9.44
C THR A 42 -9.52 -39.76 -10.31
N GLU A 43 -9.49 -41.08 -10.51
CA GLU A 43 -10.55 -41.83 -11.19
C GLU A 43 -11.08 -42.95 -10.26
N VAL A 44 -12.30 -43.42 -10.52
CA VAL A 44 -12.87 -44.60 -9.86
C VAL A 44 -12.05 -45.82 -10.25
N PRO A 45 -11.44 -46.55 -9.29
CA PRO A 45 -10.61 -47.71 -9.60
C PRO A 45 -11.46 -48.88 -10.09
N ASN A 46 -10.86 -49.72 -10.94
CA ASN A 46 -11.46 -50.98 -11.36
C ASN A 46 -11.39 -52.00 -10.20
N ARG A 47 -12.55 -52.56 -9.83
CA ARG A 47 -12.66 -53.49 -8.70
C ARG A 47 -11.90 -54.80 -8.91
N GLU A 48 -11.87 -55.30 -10.14
CA GLU A 48 -11.20 -56.58 -10.46
C GLU A 48 -9.68 -56.46 -10.37
N MET A 49 -9.12 -55.29 -10.73
CA MET A 49 -7.68 -55.02 -10.67
C MET A 49 -7.19 -54.55 -9.30
N ARG A 50 -8.11 -54.15 -8.41
CA ARG A 50 -7.87 -53.66 -7.04
C ARG A 50 -6.96 -52.42 -6.99
N VAL A 51 -6.79 -51.84 -5.80
CA VAL A 51 -5.89 -50.71 -5.55
C VAL A 51 -4.67 -51.18 -4.77
N GLU A 52 -3.48 -50.86 -5.25
CA GLU A 52 -2.23 -51.05 -4.52
C GLU A 52 -1.88 -49.76 -3.76
N VAL A 53 -1.72 -49.85 -2.43
CA VAL A 53 -1.28 -48.73 -1.58
C VAL A 53 0.12 -49.00 -1.06
N SER A 54 1.00 -48.00 -1.13
CA SER A 54 2.37 -48.08 -0.64
C SER A 54 2.81 -46.79 0.03
N GLY A 55 3.77 -46.89 0.96
CA GLY A 55 4.25 -45.76 1.76
C GLY A 55 4.26 -46.07 3.26
N ASP A 56 4.82 -45.15 4.05
CA ASP A 56 4.93 -45.24 5.52
C ASP A 56 5.69 -46.48 6.04
N GLY A 57 6.43 -47.19 5.18
CA GLY A 57 7.16 -48.41 5.55
C GLY A 57 6.27 -49.59 5.97
N LYS A 58 4.97 -49.53 5.70
CA LYS A 58 3.98 -50.55 6.07
C LYS A 58 3.53 -51.37 4.87
N LEU A 59 3.12 -52.60 5.15
CA LEU A 59 2.39 -53.44 4.19
C LEU A 59 0.90 -53.17 4.34
N TRP A 60 0.34 -52.41 3.40
CA TRP A 60 -1.08 -52.06 3.39
C TRP A 60 -1.95 -53.22 2.93
N LYS A 61 -3.08 -53.43 3.61
CA LYS A 61 -4.03 -54.51 3.30
C LYS A 61 -5.42 -53.95 3.04
N GLU A 62 -5.98 -54.30 1.88
CA GLU A 62 -7.37 -53.97 1.55
C GLU A 62 -8.32 -54.90 2.30
N ILE A 63 -9.37 -54.33 2.91
CA ILE A 63 -10.51 -55.07 3.45
C ILE A 63 -11.82 -54.63 2.81
N GLU A 64 -12.77 -55.54 2.67
CA GLU A 64 -14.13 -55.22 2.19
C GLU A 64 -15.07 -54.84 3.35
N ASP A 65 -14.92 -55.52 4.50
CA ASP A 65 -15.73 -55.33 5.70
C ASP A 65 -14.91 -55.49 6.99
N GLY A 66 -15.37 -54.89 8.07
CA GLY A 66 -14.70 -54.85 9.38
C GLY A 66 -14.08 -53.50 9.74
N GLU A 67 -13.43 -53.45 10.90
CA GLU A 67 -12.77 -52.26 11.41
C GLU A 67 -11.42 -52.01 10.73
N LEU A 68 -11.16 -50.76 10.38
CA LEU A 68 -9.89 -50.33 9.79
C LEU A 68 -8.83 -50.27 10.89
N GLN A 69 -7.90 -51.22 10.88
CA GLN A 69 -6.68 -51.17 11.66
C GLN A 69 -5.65 -50.22 11.03
N ASP A 70 -4.53 -50.01 11.71
CA ASP A 70 -3.49 -49.05 11.30
C ASP A 70 -2.81 -49.40 9.96
N ASP A 71 -2.71 -50.69 9.60
CA ASP A 71 -2.16 -51.16 8.31
C ASP A 71 -3.25 -51.53 7.28
N TYR A 72 -4.52 -51.24 7.58
CA TYR A 72 -5.67 -51.65 6.77
C TYR A 72 -6.29 -50.43 6.07
N PHE A 73 -6.83 -50.66 4.87
CA PHE A 73 -7.59 -49.67 4.13
C PHE A 73 -8.82 -50.31 3.49
N LYS A 74 -9.81 -49.50 3.16
CA LYS A 74 -11.03 -49.93 2.46
C LYS A 74 -11.25 -49.04 1.25
N VAL A 75 -11.56 -49.64 0.10
CA VAL A 75 -11.79 -48.89 -1.14
C VAL A 75 -13.29 -48.88 -1.45
N ASP A 76 -13.83 -47.69 -1.66
CA ASP A 76 -15.13 -47.50 -2.29
C ASP A 76 -14.95 -47.40 -3.81
N TYR A 77 -15.13 -48.55 -4.47
CA TYR A 77 -15.06 -48.71 -5.92
C TYR A 77 -16.24 -48.07 -6.67
N LEU A 78 -17.19 -47.41 -5.99
CA LEU A 78 -18.24 -46.62 -6.63
C LEU A 78 -17.80 -45.16 -6.79
N ASN A 79 -17.17 -44.60 -5.75
CA ASN A 79 -16.84 -43.18 -5.67
C ASN A 79 -15.33 -42.87 -5.81
N GLY A 80 -14.46 -43.89 -5.83
CA GLY A 80 -13.02 -43.71 -5.89
C GLY A 80 -12.43 -43.14 -4.60
N VAL A 81 -12.98 -43.54 -3.45
CA VAL A 81 -12.51 -43.08 -2.13
C VAL A 81 -11.84 -44.23 -1.39
N VAL A 82 -10.66 -43.99 -0.84
CA VAL A 82 -9.96 -44.95 0.03
C VAL A 82 -10.07 -44.47 1.47
N PHE A 83 -10.56 -45.33 2.36
CA PHE A 83 -10.76 -45.07 3.77
C PHE A 83 -9.63 -45.68 4.59
N PHE A 84 -9.17 -44.94 5.58
CA PHE A 84 -8.08 -45.32 6.47
C PHE A 84 -8.48 -45.14 7.94
N ASN A 85 -7.75 -45.80 8.84
CA ASN A 85 -7.84 -45.49 10.26
C ASN A 85 -7.36 -44.04 10.53
N ALA A 86 -7.96 -43.38 11.52
CA ALA A 86 -7.58 -42.03 11.96
C ALA A 86 -6.11 -41.89 12.37
N SER A 87 -5.43 -42.98 12.75
CA SER A 87 -3.97 -43.01 13.03
C SER A 87 -3.11 -42.64 11.81
N ASN A 88 -3.68 -42.70 10.61
CA ASN A 88 -2.98 -42.43 9.35
C ASN A 88 -3.27 -41.03 8.78
N GLU A 89 -3.97 -40.17 9.53
CA GLU A 89 -4.27 -38.81 9.12
C GLU A 89 -3.01 -38.01 8.74
N GLY A 90 -3.08 -37.24 7.65
CA GLY A 90 -2.00 -36.40 7.15
C GLY A 90 -0.87 -37.13 6.45
N LYS A 91 -0.89 -38.47 6.37
CA LYS A 91 0.12 -39.24 5.64
C LYS A 91 -0.07 -39.13 4.13
N SER A 92 1.03 -38.97 3.41
CA SER A 92 1.08 -39.05 1.94
C SER A 92 1.42 -40.47 1.53
N LEU A 93 0.48 -41.16 0.88
CA LEU A 93 0.65 -42.52 0.38
C LEU A 93 0.59 -42.55 -1.14
N GLN A 94 1.24 -43.56 -1.73
CA GLN A 94 1.26 -43.79 -3.16
C GLN A 94 0.24 -44.87 -3.54
N PHE A 95 -0.59 -44.55 -4.52
CA PHE A 95 -1.71 -45.36 -4.99
C PHE A 95 -1.47 -45.76 -6.44
N LYS A 96 -1.55 -47.05 -6.71
CA LYS A 96 -1.46 -47.61 -8.06
C LYS A 96 -2.70 -48.44 -8.36
N TYR A 97 -3.39 -48.09 -9.43
CA TYR A 97 -4.67 -48.70 -9.80
C TYR A 97 -5.00 -48.44 -11.27
N SER A 98 -5.94 -49.20 -11.81
CA SER A 98 -6.51 -48.95 -13.13
C SER A 98 -7.82 -48.18 -13.00
N GLY A 99 -7.88 -46.97 -13.55
CA GLY A 99 -9.05 -46.09 -13.51
C GLY A 99 -10.10 -46.44 -14.57
N GLU A 100 -11.37 -46.44 -14.17
CA GLU A 100 -12.54 -46.60 -15.03
C GLU A 100 -13.17 -45.26 -15.45
N GLY A 101 -12.56 -44.12 -15.12
CA GLY A 101 -13.15 -42.79 -15.30
C GLY A 101 -13.75 -42.19 -14.03
N ALA A 102 -14.56 -41.14 -14.15
CA ALA A 102 -15.01 -40.33 -13.01
C ALA A 102 -16.41 -39.70 -13.22
N TYR A 103 -17.03 -39.31 -12.12
CA TYR A 103 -18.25 -38.51 -12.08
C TYR A 103 -17.90 -37.04 -11.82
N TYR A 104 -18.41 -36.14 -12.66
CA TYR A 104 -18.27 -34.71 -12.49
C TYR A 104 -19.62 -34.12 -12.10
N PHE A 105 -19.67 -33.53 -10.91
CA PHE A 105 -20.83 -32.83 -10.41
C PHE A 105 -20.67 -31.33 -10.70
N PRO A 106 -21.66 -30.68 -11.33
CA PRO A 106 -21.61 -29.24 -11.54
C PRO A 106 -21.71 -28.53 -10.19
N GLY A 107 -20.96 -27.44 -10.02
CA GLY A 107 -20.95 -26.68 -8.76
C GLY A 107 -22.32 -26.08 -8.42
N SER A 108 -23.17 -25.83 -9.42
CA SER A 108 -24.57 -25.44 -9.27
C SER A 108 -25.45 -26.46 -8.52
N ARG A 109 -25.03 -27.73 -8.44
CA ARG A 109 -25.72 -28.79 -7.69
C ARG A 109 -25.08 -29.14 -6.35
N ILE A 110 -23.93 -28.52 -6.03
CA ILE A 110 -23.25 -28.70 -4.75
C ILE A 110 -23.63 -27.50 -3.88
N TRP A 111 -24.42 -27.74 -2.83
CA TRP A 111 -24.81 -26.70 -1.89
C TRP A 111 -23.73 -26.49 -0.83
N THR A 112 -23.56 -25.24 -0.41
CA THR A 112 -22.66 -24.83 0.68
C THR A 112 -23.45 -24.26 1.86
N GLU A 113 -24.65 -23.73 1.62
CA GLU A 113 -25.58 -23.26 2.64
C GLU A 113 -27.03 -23.62 2.27
N ARG A 114 -27.85 -23.85 3.31
CA ARG A 114 -29.28 -24.13 3.17
C ARG A 114 -30.08 -23.55 4.34
N ASP A 115 -31.29 -23.09 4.06
CA ASP A 115 -32.28 -22.75 5.07
C ASP A 115 -33.44 -23.74 5.00
N GLY A 116 -33.52 -24.62 5.99
CA GLY A 116 -34.43 -25.77 5.99
C GLY A 116 -34.23 -26.68 4.78
N ASN A 117 -35.19 -26.67 3.85
CA ASN A 117 -35.21 -27.47 2.63
C ASN A 117 -34.86 -26.66 1.37
N GLU A 118 -34.54 -25.37 1.51
CA GLU A 118 -34.19 -24.50 0.40
C GLU A 118 -32.67 -24.29 0.36
N VAL A 119 -32.07 -24.50 -0.81
CA VAL A 119 -30.65 -24.22 -1.04
C VAL A 119 -30.49 -22.72 -1.25
N THR A 120 -29.74 -22.08 -0.36
CA THR A 120 -29.50 -20.63 -0.39
C THR A 120 -28.18 -20.28 -1.07
N GLU A 121 -27.21 -21.20 -1.07
CA GLU A 121 -25.90 -21.01 -1.68
C GLU A 121 -25.39 -22.31 -2.31
N THR A 122 -24.86 -22.20 -3.52
CA THR A 122 -24.16 -23.26 -4.24
C THR A 122 -22.67 -22.95 -4.37
N LEU A 123 -21.87 -23.98 -4.65
CA LEU A 123 -20.44 -23.83 -4.88
C LEU A 123 -20.13 -22.85 -6.03
N ASP A 124 -20.95 -22.82 -7.08
CA ASP A 124 -20.83 -21.84 -8.17
C ASP A 124 -21.09 -20.41 -7.69
N SER A 125 -22.13 -20.22 -6.86
CA SER A 125 -22.42 -18.89 -6.30
C SER A 125 -21.33 -18.40 -5.33
N LEU A 126 -20.72 -19.33 -4.60
CA LEU A 126 -19.60 -19.04 -3.71
C LEU A 126 -18.34 -18.66 -4.50
N THR A 127 -18.02 -19.40 -5.55
CA THR A 127 -16.86 -19.12 -6.41
C THR A 127 -17.00 -17.78 -7.14
N GLU A 128 -18.19 -17.45 -7.64
CA GLU A 128 -18.43 -16.14 -8.27
C GLU A 128 -18.30 -14.98 -7.27
N ARG A 129 -18.79 -15.15 -6.04
CA ARG A 129 -18.60 -14.15 -4.99
C ARG A 129 -17.13 -13.95 -4.65
N ALA A 130 -16.37 -15.05 -4.52
CA ALA A 130 -14.94 -14.99 -4.25
C ALA A 130 -14.18 -14.27 -5.39
N ARG A 131 -14.55 -14.54 -6.64
CA ARG A 131 -14.01 -13.85 -7.82
C ARG A 131 -14.27 -12.35 -7.75
N LYS A 132 -15.52 -11.96 -7.51
CA LYS A 132 -15.92 -10.55 -7.40
C LYS A 132 -15.19 -9.81 -6.27
N ALA A 133 -15.07 -10.43 -5.10
CA ALA A 133 -14.33 -9.85 -3.98
C ALA A 133 -12.83 -9.65 -4.29
N THR A 134 -12.25 -10.56 -5.08
CA THR A 134 -10.86 -10.45 -5.54
C THR A 134 -10.70 -9.28 -6.50
N GLU A 135 -11.59 -9.15 -7.50
CA GLU A 135 -11.57 -8.04 -8.46
C GLU A 135 -11.73 -6.67 -7.78
N GLU A 136 -12.62 -6.57 -6.78
CA GLU A 136 -12.79 -5.35 -5.99
C GLU A 136 -11.52 -5.00 -5.20
N SER A 137 -10.85 -6.01 -4.64
CA SER A 137 -9.59 -5.83 -3.90
C SER A 137 -8.43 -5.39 -4.80
N GLU A 138 -8.34 -5.96 -6.00
CA GLU A 138 -7.35 -5.56 -7.01
C GLU A 138 -7.56 -4.10 -7.45
N LYS A 139 -8.81 -3.71 -7.69
CA LYS A 139 -9.16 -2.33 -8.04
C LYS A 139 -8.77 -1.34 -6.93
N ALA A 140 -9.12 -1.64 -5.67
CA ALA A 140 -8.75 -0.79 -4.53
C ALA A 140 -7.23 -0.67 -4.35
N THR A 141 -6.50 -1.74 -4.65
CA THR A 141 -5.03 -1.73 -4.61
C THR A 141 -4.45 -0.82 -5.68
N GLU A 142 -5.00 -0.83 -6.89
CA GLU A 142 -4.52 0.05 -7.98
C GLU A 142 -4.81 1.52 -7.69
N GLU A 143 -6.01 1.83 -7.18
CA GLU A 143 -6.35 3.19 -6.71
C GLU A 143 -5.39 3.67 -5.63
N SER A 144 -5.03 2.80 -4.68
CA SER A 144 -4.07 3.12 -3.61
C SER A 144 -2.66 3.39 -4.16
N LYS A 145 -2.21 2.65 -5.19
CA LYS A 145 -0.93 2.91 -5.86
C LYS A 145 -0.92 4.28 -6.52
N GLU A 146 -2.00 4.65 -7.23
CA GLU A 146 -2.12 5.96 -7.88
C GLU A 146 -2.14 7.11 -6.86
N ILE A 147 -2.90 6.97 -5.77
CA ILE A 147 -2.89 7.93 -4.66
C ILE A 147 -1.47 8.07 -4.08
N THR A 148 -0.75 6.96 -3.91
CA THR A 148 0.62 6.98 -3.41
C THR A 148 1.57 7.71 -4.36
N LYS A 149 1.45 7.48 -5.67
CA LYS A 149 2.24 8.20 -6.69
C LYS A 149 1.98 9.70 -6.62
N TRP A 150 0.71 10.10 -6.59
CA TRP A 150 0.32 11.51 -6.49
C TRP A 150 0.85 12.14 -5.20
N THR A 151 0.67 11.48 -4.05
CA THR A 151 1.15 11.98 -2.75
C THR A 151 2.66 12.18 -2.74
N ARG A 152 3.43 11.25 -3.33
CA ARG A 152 4.90 11.39 -3.47
C ARG A 152 5.27 12.59 -4.34
N ALA A 153 4.61 12.76 -5.48
CA ALA A 153 4.86 13.90 -6.37
C ALA A 153 4.57 15.24 -5.66
N THR A 154 3.44 15.34 -4.97
CA THR A 154 3.07 16.52 -4.18
C THR A 154 4.04 16.78 -3.03
N THR A 155 4.50 15.74 -2.32
CA THR A 155 5.45 15.89 -1.20
C THR A 155 6.83 16.37 -1.68
N SER A 156 7.30 15.88 -2.82
CA SER A 156 8.57 16.32 -3.41
C SER A 156 8.56 17.81 -3.78
N ASP A 157 7.41 18.35 -4.20
CA ASP A 157 7.25 19.78 -4.46
C ASP A 157 7.40 20.60 -3.16
N TYR A 158 6.86 20.11 -2.04
CA TYR A 158 7.03 20.75 -0.74
C TYR A 158 8.48 20.70 -0.21
N GLU A 159 9.24 19.65 -0.46
CA GLU A 159 10.67 19.61 -0.09
C GLU A 159 11.44 20.74 -0.80
N ASN A 160 11.19 20.95 -2.10
CA ASN A 160 11.78 22.05 -2.85
C ASN A 160 11.37 23.42 -2.27
N VAL A 161 10.10 23.61 -1.94
CA VAL A 161 9.61 24.86 -1.33
C VAL A 161 10.23 25.09 0.05
N VAL A 162 10.35 24.05 0.89
CA VAL A 162 10.99 24.17 2.21
C VAL A 162 12.47 24.52 2.08
N GLU A 163 13.21 23.85 1.21
CA GLU A 163 14.62 24.17 0.94
C GLU A 163 14.79 25.60 0.40
N ASN A 164 13.93 26.00 -0.53
CA ASN A 164 13.93 27.34 -1.14
C ASN A 164 13.25 28.42 -0.32
N THR A 165 12.72 28.13 0.87
CA THR A 165 12.15 29.14 1.79
C THR A 165 12.88 29.19 3.13
N ARG A 166 13.75 28.21 3.43
CA ARG A 166 14.56 28.18 4.65
C ARG A 166 15.47 29.41 4.73
N LYS A 167 15.40 30.13 5.86
CA LYS A 167 16.32 31.22 6.20
C LYS A 167 17.09 30.88 7.47
N ILE A 168 18.41 30.78 7.36
CA ILE A 168 19.35 30.56 8.45
C ILE A 168 20.18 31.84 8.57
N TYR A 169 19.83 32.69 9.53
CA TYR A 169 20.49 33.99 9.71
C TYR A 169 21.90 33.83 10.27
N LEU A 170 22.86 34.45 9.60
CA LEU A 170 24.28 34.47 9.97
C LEU A 170 24.73 35.88 10.39
N PRO A 171 25.93 36.02 11.00
CA PRO A 171 26.49 37.32 11.34
C PRO A 171 26.56 38.26 10.13
N MET A 172 26.19 39.52 10.38
CA MET A 172 26.17 40.58 9.36
C MET A 172 27.59 40.96 8.92
N VAL A 173 27.74 41.25 7.63
CA VAL A 173 29.00 41.73 7.02
C VAL A 173 28.86 43.18 6.58
N TYR A 174 29.96 43.88 6.31
CA TYR A 174 29.91 45.31 6.00
C TYR A 174 29.51 45.58 4.53
N THR A 175 30.13 44.87 3.59
CA THR A 175 29.92 45.00 2.14
C THR A 175 29.57 43.67 1.46
N TYR A 176 29.13 43.71 0.19
CA TYR A 176 28.87 42.49 -0.60
C TYR A 176 30.17 41.72 -0.90
N LYS A 177 31.31 42.40 -0.98
CA LYS A 177 32.60 41.73 -1.14
C LYS A 177 32.93 40.92 0.12
N ASP A 178 32.73 41.51 1.30
CA ASP A 178 32.97 40.83 2.59
C ASP A 178 32.07 39.60 2.77
N LEU A 179 30.87 39.60 2.17
CA LEU A 179 30.00 38.43 2.15
C LEU A 179 30.68 37.22 1.50
N LEU A 180 31.28 37.45 0.33
CA LEU A 180 31.97 36.41 -0.45
C LEU A 180 33.25 35.95 0.25
N ASP A 181 34.01 36.88 0.83
CA ASP A 181 35.26 36.59 1.52
C ASP A 181 35.03 35.86 2.86
N THR A 182 33.97 36.21 3.59
CA THR A 182 33.64 35.61 4.90
C THR A 182 32.96 34.24 4.75
N TYR A 183 32.15 34.06 3.70
CA TYR A 183 31.40 32.83 3.45
C TYR A 183 31.71 32.26 2.05
N PRO A 184 32.94 31.77 1.80
CA PRO A 184 33.35 31.26 0.48
C PRO A 184 32.72 29.91 0.11
N ASN A 185 32.19 29.17 1.10
CA ASN A 185 31.51 27.88 0.91
C ASN A 185 30.11 27.92 1.57
N PRO A 186 29.16 28.67 0.99
CA PRO A 186 27.84 28.85 1.57
C PRO A 186 26.96 27.58 1.45
N GLN A 187 25.99 27.43 2.36
CA GLN A 187 25.00 26.34 2.32
C GLN A 187 23.59 26.88 2.07
N ILE A 188 22.73 26.04 1.46
CA ILE A 188 21.35 26.42 1.08
C ILE A 188 20.59 26.97 2.30
N GLY A 189 20.00 28.15 2.12
CA GLY A 189 19.19 28.85 3.11
C GLY A 189 20.00 29.79 4.03
N TRP A 190 21.33 29.81 3.96
CA TRP A 190 22.13 30.82 4.67
C TRP A 190 21.70 32.22 4.23
N THR A 191 21.46 33.09 5.21
CA THR A 191 20.96 34.45 4.99
C THR A 191 21.83 35.44 5.74
N VAL A 192 22.37 36.43 5.04
CA VAL A 192 23.28 37.44 5.59
C VAL A 192 22.78 38.83 5.22
N THR A 193 22.78 39.73 6.19
CA THR A 193 22.49 41.16 5.95
C THR A 193 23.78 41.93 5.75
N ILE A 194 23.82 42.77 4.71
CA ILE A 194 24.91 43.72 4.47
C ILE A 194 24.63 45.00 5.24
N ARG A 195 25.55 45.41 6.12
CA ARG A 195 25.37 46.57 7.01
C ARG A 195 25.29 47.89 6.25
N GLU A 196 26.08 48.05 5.19
CA GLU A 196 26.13 49.31 4.43
C GLU A 196 24.80 49.61 3.72
N THR A 197 24.19 48.60 3.10
CA THR A 197 22.98 48.75 2.28
C THR A 197 21.70 48.28 2.97
N GLY A 198 21.83 47.48 4.04
CA GLY A 198 20.72 46.85 4.74
C GLY A 198 20.09 45.68 3.99
N ILE A 199 20.61 45.28 2.84
CA ILE A 199 20.05 44.22 1.99
C ILE A 199 20.33 42.84 2.61
N GLU A 200 19.33 41.98 2.63
CA GLU A 200 19.43 40.56 2.99
C GLU A 200 19.63 39.73 1.73
N TYR A 201 20.74 39.01 1.70
CA TYR A 201 21.05 38.02 0.68
C TYR A 201 20.87 36.62 1.24
N ARG A 202 20.29 35.72 0.45
CA ARG A 202 20.15 34.31 0.78
C ARG A 202 20.85 33.45 -0.26
N TRP A 203 21.57 32.43 0.17
CA TRP A 203 22.15 31.43 -0.72
C TRP A 203 21.09 30.41 -1.16
N ASP A 204 20.91 30.25 -2.47
CA ASP A 204 19.94 29.30 -3.06
C ASP A 204 20.56 27.96 -3.50
N GLY A 205 21.88 27.81 -3.38
CA GLY A 205 22.62 26.63 -3.84
C GLY A 205 23.59 26.94 -4.98
N PHE A 206 23.35 28.03 -5.72
CA PHE A 206 24.17 28.45 -6.85
C PHE A 206 24.68 29.88 -6.68
N ASP A 207 23.84 30.80 -6.20
CA ASP A 207 24.16 32.23 -6.07
C ASP A 207 23.56 32.86 -4.80
N TRP A 208 24.13 34.00 -4.38
CA TRP A 208 23.55 34.86 -3.35
C TRP A 208 22.45 35.73 -3.96
N ILE A 209 21.19 35.38 -3.70
CA ILE A 209 20.03 36.12 -4.20
C ILE A 209 19.61 37.22 -3.21
N ASN A 210 19.34 38.43 -3.72
CA ASN A 210 18.72 39.49 -2.93
C ASN A 210 17.25 39.12 -2.67
N ILE A 211 16.87 39.00 -1.41
CA ILE A 211 15.52 38.59 -1.02
C ILE A 211 14.70 39.71 -0.36
N SER A 212 15.33 40.71 0.26
CA SER A 212 14.67 41.85 0.92
C SER A 212 15.69 42.87 1.45
N ILE A 213 15.20 43.99 2.00
CA ILE A 213 15.93 44.81 2.98
C ILE A 213 15.58 44.30 4.38
N SER A 214 16.56 44.26 5.28
CA SER A 214 16.38 43.80 6.66
C SER A 214 15.53 44.77 7.47
N ASP A 215 14.63 44.26 8.32
CA ASP A 215 13.81 45.07 9.25
C ASP A 215 14.65 46.00 10.13
N LYS A 216 15.90 45.63 10.42
CA LYS A 216 16.84 46.46 11.18
C LYS A 216 17.29 47.70 10.42
N PHE A 217 17.26 47.68 9.10
CA PHE A 217 17.69 48.77 8.21
C PHE A 217 16.52 49.40 7.42
N ASP A 218 15.35 48.76 7.38
CA ASP A 218 14.15 49.31 6.75
C ASP A 218 13.54 50.44 7.60
N GLY A 219 13.68 51.69 7.14
CA GLY A 219 13.13 52.90 7.78
C GLY A 219 14.17 53.94 8.22
N TYR A 220 13.70 55.12 8.61
CA TYR A 220 14.54 56.23 9.10
C TYR A 220 14.38 56.41 10.61
N ASN A 221 15.49 56.68 11.29
CA ASN A 221 15.44 57.14 12.69
C ASN A 221 14.94 58.58 12.71
N VAL A 222 13.96 58.84 13.57
CA VAL A 222 13.49 60.18 13.91
C VAL A 222 13.85 60.45 15.37
N VAL A 223 14.55 61.55 15.59
CA VAL A 223 14.93 61.99 16.94
C VAL A 223 14.17 63.27 17.25
N SER A 224 13.43 63.27 18.35
CA SER A 224 12.85 64.49 18.91
C SER A 224 13.80 65.04 19.98
N SER A 225 14.25 66.30 19.89
CA SER A 225 15.19 66.90 20.85
C SER A 225 15.14 68.43 20.83
N TYR A 226 15.43 69.07 21.96
CA TYR A 226 15.60 70.52 22.07
C TYR A 226 16.86 71.04 21.37
N VAL A 227 17.91 70.23 21.37
CA VAL A 227 19.24 70.54 20.82
C VAL A 227 19.45 69.76 19.53
N GLU A 228 20.03 70.44 18.54
CA GLU A 228 20.38 69.88 17.24
C GLU A 228 21.36 68.70 17.38
N PRO A 229 21.08 67.53 16.79
CA PRO A 229 21.97 66.39 16.86
C PRO A 229 23.17 66.57 15.92
N TYR A 230 24.35 66.15 16.38
CA TYR A 230 25.64 66.39 15.72
C TYR A 230 25.89 65.58 14.41
N ASN A 231 25.00 64.65 14.01
CA ASN A 231 25.24 63.74 12.88
C ASN A 231 23.98 63.56 11.98
N ILE A 232 24.18 63.70 10.66
CA ILE A 232 23.17 64.04 9.63
C ILE A 232 22.48 62.84 8.94
N ARG A 233 22.42 61.66 9.57
CA ARG A 233 21.65 60.50 9.03
C ARG A 233 20.36 60.23 9.82
N THR A 234 19.63 61.27 10.18
CA THR A 234 18.41 61.18 11.01
C THR A 234 17.51 62.38 10.72
N VAL A 235 16.21 62.18 10.66
CA VAL A 235 15.25 63.29 10.60
C VAL A 235 15.10 63.84 12.02
N TRP A 236 15.56 65.06 12.26
CA TRP A 236 15.45 65.73 13.56
C TRP A 236 14.16 66.54 13.64
N LEU A 237 13.39 66.31 14.70
CA LEU A 237 12.22 67.11 15.06
C LEU A 237 12.54 67.91 16.31
N ARG A 238 12.50 69.23 16.20
CA ARG A 238 12.65 70.09 17.37
C ARG A 238 11.34 70.10 18.15
N THR A 239 11.35 69.54 19.36
CA THR A 239 10.14 69.43 20.20
C THR A 239 10.43 69.92 21.61
N ASN A 240 9.43 70.53 22.26
CA ASN A 240 9.49 70.97 23.66
C ASN A 240 9.11 69.85 24.66
N THR A 241 9.36 68.60 24.28
CA THR A 241 9.05 67.40 25.07
C THR A 241 10.31 66.57 25.25
N SER A 242 10.30 65.67 26.24
CA SER A 242 11.44 64.79 26.52
C SER A 242 11.89 64.05 25.26
N PRO A 243 13.21 63.98 24.98
CA PRO A 243 13.70 63.35 23.78
C PRO A 243 13.25 61.91 23.65
N SER A 244 12.72 61.54 22.49
CA SER A 244 12.30 60.17 22.20
C SER A 244 12.83 59.74 20.85
N LYS A 245 13.28 58.48 20.76
CA LYS A 245 13.66 57.86 19.49
C LYS A 245 12.45 57.11 18.96
N LYS A 246 12.03 57.45 17.74
CA LYS A 246 10.98 56.73 17.02
C LYS A 246 11.48 56.31 15.64
N ARG A 247 11.04 55.15 15.18
CA ARG A 247 11.38 54.62 13.85
C ARG A 247 10.19 54.79 12.93
N VAL A 248 10.42 55.38 11.75
CA VAL A 248 9.40 55.51 10.70
C VAL A 248 9.54 54.34 9.74
N LYS A 249 8.49 53.52 9.60
CA LYS A 249 8.41 52.44 8.62
C LYS A 249 7.64 52.88 7.38
N PRO A 250 8.00 52.39 6.17
CA PRO A 250 7.19 52.60 4.99
C PRO A 250 5.82 51.91 5.14
N SER A 251 4.74 52.59 4.75
CA SER A 251 3.38 52.04 4.76
C SER A 251 2.66 52.41 3.47
N LYS A 252 1.70 51.58 3.03
CA LYS A 252 0.79 51.92 1.92
C LYS A 252 -0.34 52.85 2.38
N ASP A 253 -0.79 52.65 3.61
CA ASP A 253 -1.89 53.39 4.21
C ASP A 253 -1.37 54.47 5.17
N ALA A 254 -2.01 55.64 5.11
CA ALA A 254 -1.69 56.76 5.97
C ALA A 254 -2.16 56.47 7.42
N PRO A 255 -1.33 56.74 8.44
CA PRO A 255 -1.73 56.53 9.83
C PRO A 255 -2.83 57.52 10.26
N GLU A 256 -3.73 57.08 11.13
CA GLU A 256 -4.97 57.80 11.45
C GLU A 256 -4.77 59.14 12.17
N THR A 257 -3.69 59.36 12.93
CA THR A 257 -3.33 60.69 13.48
C THR A 257 -1.86 60.83 13.90
N ASN A 258 -1.30 62.04 13.72
CA ASN A 258 -0.04 62.56 14.31
C ASN A 258 1.21 61.65 14.25
N LEU A 259 1.38 60.90 13.17
CA LEU A 259 2.54 60.03 12.95
C LEU A 259 3.24 60.39 11.63
N ILE A 260 4.57 60.35 11.65
CA ILE A 260 5.38 60.46 10.45
C ILE A 260 5.42 59.08 9.80
N TRP A 261 5.08 59.03 8.51
CA TRP A 261 5.14 57.83 7.68
C TRP A 261 5.79 58.17 6.36
N ILE A 262 6.36 57.16 5.71
CA ILE A 262 6.88 57.28 4.34
C ILE A 262 5.97 56.43 3.47
N ARG A 263 5.39 57.05 2.45
CA ARG A 263 4.56 56.33 1.49
C ARG A 263 5.47 55.42 0.67
N LYS A 264 5.19 54.11 0.70
CA LYS A 264 5.81 53.15 -0.22
C LYS A 264 4.99 53.18 -1.51
N GLU A 265 5.61 53.57 -2.63
CA GLU A 265 4.99 53.43 -3.96
C GLU A 265 4.69 51.95 -4.27
#